data_AF-A0A7V8JJA1-F1
#
_entry.id   AF-A0A7V8JJA1-F1
#
_cell.length_a   1.000
_cell.length_b   1.000
_cell.length_c   1.000
_cell.angle_alpha   90.00
_cell.angle_beta   90.00
_cell.angle_gamma   90.00
#
_symmetry.space_group_name_H-M   'P 1'
#
loop_
_entity.id
_entity.type
_entity.pdbx_description
1 polymer ?
#
loop_
_entity_poly.entity_id
_entity_poly.type
_entity_poly.pdbx_seq_one_letter_code
_entity_poly.pdbx_strand_id
1 'polypeptide(L)'
;MAPMTTPKPSLAAALADLTTREARRALRSLGDDGDRHTGVHEARKSLRRLKSLLDLGGERFDANREPIVRGLTRLASSLSTLRDAHVAVTIARHVGGESPSERWSTAIAWLEARRDAMLDEALRKDPGFGKRRQRLAAIGAAITALPWDTVERPDIERALARSERRVAKAGGKAATQATTGNLHRW
;
A
#
# COMPACT_ATOMS: atom_id res chain seq x y z
N MET A 1 -42.80 16.74 7.49
CA MET A 1 -41.87 15.64 7.15
C MET A 1 -40.68 15.74 8.08
N ALA A 2 -40.58 14.85 9.08
CA ALA A 2 -39.40 14.80 9.93
C ALA A 2 -38.18 14.34 9.11
N PRO A 3 -37.00 14.96 9.27
CA PRO A 3 -35.80 14.50 8.59
C PRO A 3 -35.47 13.08 9.08
N MET A 4 -35.46 12.12 8.17
CA MET A 4 -34.97 10.77 8.45
C MET A 4 -33.48 10.86 8.77
N THR A 5 -33.16 10.86 10.06
CA THR A 5 -31.78 10.70 10.54
C THR A 5 -31.30 9.32 10.13
N THR A 6 -30.49 9.25 9.08
CA THR A 6 -29.76 8.03 8.74
C THR A 6 -28.93 7.61 9.95
N PRO A 7 -29.14 6.41 10.52
CA PRO A 7 -28.38 5.96 11.67
C PRO A 7 -26.90 5.91 11.30
N LYS A 8 -26.05 6.36 12.24
CA LYS A 8 -24.59 6.32 12.08
C LYS A 8 -24.18 4.87 11.81
N PRO A 9 -23.40 4.59 10.75
CA PRO A 9 -23.00 3.22 10.44
C PRO A 9 -22.24 2.62 11.63
N SER A 10 -22.43 1.31 11.84
CA SER A 10 -21.62 0.58 12.82
C SER A 10 -20.13 0.73 12.47
N LEU A 11 -19.26 0.60 13.47
CA LEU A 11 -17.82 0.68 13.25
C LEU A 11 -17.33 -0.39 12.25
N ALA A 12 -17.92 -1.58 12.31
CA ALA A 12 -17.73 -2.64 11.33
C ALA A 12 -18.08 -2.21 9.90
N ALA A 13 -19.27 -1.64 9.70
CA ALA A 13 -19.71 -1.17 8.39
C ALA A 13 -18.81 -0.04 7.86
N ALA A 14 -18.38 0.88 8.72
CA ALA A 14 -17.45 1.95 8.35
C ALA A 14 -16.07 1.41 7.92
N LEU A 15 -15.56 0.36 8.58
CA LEU A 15 -14.31 -0.31 8.20
C LEU A 15 -14.45 -1.07 6.88
N ALA A 16 -15.53 -1.81 6.68
CA ALA A 16 -15.82 -2.51 5.43
C ALA A 16 -15.88 -1.54 4.23
N ASP A 17 -16.55 -0.41 4.42
CA ASP A 17 -16.64 0.65 3.42
C ASP A 17 -15.28 1.32 3.15
N LEU A 18 -14.48 1.57 4.21
CA LEU A 18 -13.12 2.10 4.05
C LEU A 18 -12.20 1.13 3.28
N THR A 19 -12.24 -0.18 3.57
CA THR A 19 -11.45 -1.17 2.81
C THR A 19 -11.89 -1.23 1.35
N THR A 20 -13.20 -1.20 1.09
CA THR A 20 -13.75 -1.15 -0.27
C THR A 20 -13.24 0.08 -1.03
N ARG A 21 -13.25 1.26 -0.40
CA ARG A 21 -12.71 2.48 -1.00
C ARG A 21 -11.22 2.38 -1.29
N GLU A 22 -10.43 1.83 -0.37
CA GLU A 22 -8.98 1.67 -0.58
C GLU A 22 -8.65 0.66 -1.69
N ALA A 23 -9.43 -0.43 -1.82
CA ALA A 23 -9.29 -1.36 -2.94
C ALA A 23 -9.61 -0.69 -4.29
N ARG A 24 -10.69 0.09 -4.35
CA ARG A 24 -11.04 0.89 -5.54
C ARG A 24 -9.99 1.96 -5.85
N ARG A 25 -9.43 2.62 -4.84
CA ARG A 25 -8.34 3.59 -5.01
C ARG A 25 -7.12 2.91 -5.63
N ALA A 26 -6.69 1.77 -5.10
CA ALA A 26 -5.57 1.01 -5.65
C ALA A 26 -5.81 0.62 -7.12
N LEU A 27 -7.03 0.19 -7.47
CA LEU A 27 -7.40 -0.15 -8.84
C LEU A 27 -7.33 1.04 -9.79
N ARG A 28 -7.87 2.19 -9.37
CA ARG A 28 -7.84 3.41 -10.18
C ARG A 28 -6.43 3.92 -10.36
N SER A 29 -5.64 4.03 -9.29
CA SER A 29 -4.26 4.50 -9.36
C SER A 29 -3.39 3.62 -10.24
N LEU A 30 -3.62 2.30 -10.26
CA LEU A 30 -2.86 1.42 -11.15
C LEU A 30 -3.33 1.51 -12.62
N GLY A 31 -4.56 1.96 -12.86
CA GLY A 31 -5.11 2.20 -14.19
C GLY A 31 -4.76 3.56 -14.77
N ASP A 32 -4.46 4.55 -13.92
CA ASP A 32 -4.14 5.94 -14.28
C ASP A 32 -2.95 6.00 -15.26
N ASP A 33 -3.17 6.61 -16.41
CA ASP A 33 -2.21 6.73 -17.50
C ASP A 33 -1.58 8.12 -17.61
N GLY A 34 -2.07 9.12 -16.88
CA GLY A 34 -1.53 10.48 -16.88
C GLY A 34 -0.17 10.57 -16.17
N ASP A 35 -0.03 9.90 -15.02
CA ASP A 35 1.24 9.73 -14.32
C ASP A 35 1.36 8.32 -13.75
N ARG A 36 1.98 7.43 -14.53
CA ARG A 36 2.19 6.02 -14.17
C ARG A 36 3.04 5.84 -12.93
N HIS A 37 4.02 6.71 -12.67
CA HIS A 37 4.89 6.59 -11.51
C HIS A 37 4.15 6.94 -10.22
N THR A 38 3.38 8.03 -10.24
CA THR A 38 2.48 8.40 -9.15
C THR A 38 1.40 7.34 -8.96
N GLY A 39 0.83 6.81 -10.04
CA GLY A 39 -0.13 5.71 -10.00
C GLY A 39 0.40 4.47 -9.29
N VAL A 40 1.62 4.04 -9.61
CA VAL A 40 2.32 2.93 -8.91
C VAL A 40 2.55 3.24 -7.44
N HIS A 41 2.97 4.47 -7.11
CA HIS A 41 3.17 4.90 -5.72
C HIS A 41 1.88 4.85 -4.90
N GLU A 42 0.80 5.42 -5.43
CA GLU A 42 -0.50 5.47 -4.76
C GLU A 42 -1.13 4.07 -4.64
N ALA A 43 -1.00 3.23 -5.67
CA ALA A 43 -1.43 1.83 -5.60
C ALA A 43 -0.70 1.09 -4.45
N ARG A 44 0.62 1.22 -4.35
CA ARG A 44 1.40 0.61 -3.25
C ARG A 44 0.97 1.12 -1.87
N LYS A 45 0.69 2.42 -1.74
CA LYS A 45 0.16 2.99 -0.49
C LYS A 45 -1.17 2.38 -0.11
N SER A 46 -2.10 2.26 -1.05
CA SER A 46 -3.39 1.62 -0.80
C SER A 46 -3.26 0.13 -0.45
N LEU A 47 -2.37 -0.63 -1.13
CA LEU A 47 -2.09 -2.03 -0.76
C LEU A 47 -1.57 -2.16 0.69
N ARG A 48 -0.70 -1.24 1.12
CA ARG A 48 -0.21 -1.19 2.50
C ARG A 48 -1.33 -0.88 3.48
N ARG A 49 -2.19 0.10 3.18
CA ARG A 49 -3.36 0.45 4.01
C ARG A 49 -4.35 -0.71 4.11
N LEU A 50 -4.62 -1.41 3.01
CA LEU A 50 -5.48 -2.60 3.03
C LEU A 50 -4.95 -3.66 3.99
N LYS A 51 -3.64 -3.95 3.97
CA LYS A 51 -3.03 -4.88 4.93
C LYS A 51 -3.27 -4.42 6.38
N SER A 52 -3.04 -3.15 6.68
CA SER A 52 -3.27 -2.59 8.02
C SER A 52 -4.74 -2.63 8.44
N LEU A 53 -5.69 -2.38 7.53
CA LEU A 53 -7.12 -2.45 7.81
C LEU A 53 -7.58 -3.89 8.07
N LEU A 54 -7.01 -4.87 7.35
CA LEU A 54 -7.28 -6.29 7.59
C LEU A 54 -6.76 -6.77 8.95
N ASP A 55 -5.73 -6.14 9.51
CA ASP A 55 -5.27 -6.44 10.88
C ASP A 55 -6.33 -6.07 11.92
N LEU A 56 -7.20 -5.10 11.64
CA LEU A 56 -8.23 -4.63 12.58
C LEU A 56 -9.38 -5.63 12.75
N GLY A 57 -9.64 -6.50 11.77
CA GLY A 57 -10.62 -7.58 11.94
C GLY A 57 -10.16 -8.72 12.85
N GLY A 58 -8.85 -8.74 13.19
CA GLY A 58 -8.29 -9.70 14.14
C GLY A 58 -8.61 -11.16 13.79
N GLU A 59 -8.96 -11.93 14.83
CA GLU A 59 -9.25 -13.36 14.74
C GLU A 59 -10.47 -13.69 13.87
N ARG A 60 -11.38 -12.73 13.67
CA ARG A 60 -12.58 -12.92 12.83
C ARG A 60 -12.24 -13.23 11.38
N PHE A 61 -11.04 -12.83 10.92
CA PHE A 61 -10.62 -13.05 9.53
C PHE A 61 -9.65 -14.21 9.35
N ASP A 62 -9.18 -14.89 10.41
CA ASP A 62 -8.02 -15.79 10.35
C ASP A 62 -8.08 -16.84 9.23
N ALA A 63 -9.24 -17.46 9.02
CA ALA A 63 -9.44 -18.47 7.97
C ALA A 63 -9.17 -17.93 6.54
N ASN A 64 -9.50 -16.67 6.28
CA ASN A 64 -9.46 -16.06 4.94
C ASN A 64 -8.39 -14.97 4.78
N ARG A 65 -7.84 -14.46 5.89
CA ARG A 65 -6.94 -13.31 5.92
C ARG A 65 -5.61 -13.62 5.24
N GLU A 66 -5.03 -14.76 5.55
CA GLU A 66 -3.68 -15.10 5.14
C GLU A 66 -3.53 -15.19 3.59
N PRO A 67 -4.41 -15.88 2.84
CA PRO A 67 -4.42 -15.81 1.37
C PRO A 67 -4.53 -14.39 0.80
N ILE A 68 -5.40 -13.56 1.37
CA ILE A 68 -5.60 -12.15 0.95
C ILE A 68 -4.32 -11.34 1.16
N VAL A 69 -3.73 -11.41 2.36
CA VAL A 69 -2.51 -10.67 2.72
C VAL A 69 -1.33 -11.11 1.86
N ARG A 70 -1.22 -12.41 1.55
CA ARG A 70 -0.23 -12.90 0.58
C ARG A 70 -0.47 -12.33 -0.81
N GLY A 71 -1.71 -12.29 -1.29
CA GLY A 71 -2.08 -11.67 -2.56
C GLY A 71 -1.66 -10.20 -2.64
N LEU A 72 -2.02 -9.42 -1.61
CA LEU A 72 -1.62 -8.00 -1.49
C LEU A 72 -0.09 -7.85 -1.46
N THR A 73 0.60 -8.72 -0.73
CA THR A 73 2.07 -8.68 -0.62
C THR A 73 2.75 -8.99 -1.95
N ARG A 74 2.30 -10.02 -2.68
CA ARG A 74 2.83 -10.34 -4.02
C ARG A 74 2.60 -9.19 -5.00
N LEU A 75 1.41 -8.58 -4.98
CA LEU A 75 1.11 -7.42 -5.82
C LEU A 75 2.04 -6.25 -5.48
N ALA A 76 2.19 -5.92 -4.20
CA ALA A 76 3.10 -4.87 -3.76
C ALA A 76 4.53 -5.17 -4.23
N SER A 77 5.05 -6.37 -3.97
CA SER A 77 6.40 -6.77 -4.39
C SER A 77 6.60 -6.67 -5.92
N SER A 78 5.57 -7.02 -6.71
CA SER A 78 5.63 -6.91 -8.18
C SER A 78 5.73 -5.47 -8.71
N LEU A 79 5.52 -4.48 -7.85
CA LEU A 79 5.62 -3.05 -8.12
C LEU A 79 6.85 -2.39 -7.46
N SER A 80 7.59 -3.13 -6.62
CA SER A 80 8.71 -2.55 -5.84
C SER A 80 9.80 -2.01 -6.76
N THR A 81 10.23 -2.79 -7.76
CA THR A 81 11.31 -2.38 -8.65
C THR A 81 10.99 -1.09 -9.42
N LEU A 82 9.75 -0.90 -9.85
CA LEU A 82 9.31 0.35 -10.51
C LEU A 82 9.30 1.52 -9.53
N ARG A 83 8.86 1.29 -8.28
CA ARG A 83 8.88 2.32 -7.25
C ARG A 83 10.31 2.71 -6.90
N ASP A 84 11.22 1.76 -6.74
CA ASP A 84 12.60 1.99 -6.33
C ASP A 84 13.36 2.76 -7.41
N ALA A 85 13.14 2.44 -8.70
CA ALA A 85 13.68 3.22 -9.81
C ALA A 85 13.20 4.69 -9.80
N HIS A 86 11.91 4.92 -9.52
CA HIS A 86 11.39 6.29 -9.40
C HIS A 86 11.94 7.01 -8.16
N VAL A 87 12.07 6.32 -7.01
CA VAL A 87 12.71 6.87 -5.79
C VAL A 87 14.15 7.27 -6.07
N ALA A 88 14.92 6.46 -6.79
CA ALA A 88 16.30 6.77 -7.12
C ALA A 88 16.43 8.10 -7.87
N VAL A 89 15.55 8.35 -8.85
CA VAL A 89 15.49 9.65 -9.55
C VAL A 89 15.11 10.78 -8.58
N THR A 90 14.09 10.60 -7.75
CA THR A 90 13.67 11.62 -6.77
C THR A 90 14.82 12.00 -5.83
N ILE A 91 15.55 11.01 -5.31
CA ILE A 91 16.69 11.23 -4.42
C ILE A 91 17.84 11.89 -5.17
N ALA A 92 18.17 11.44 -6.38
CA ALA A 92 19.26 12.04 -7.17
C ALA A 92 18.99 13.52 -7.48
N ARG A 93 17.75 13.87 -7.86
CA ARG A 93 17.34 15.26 -8.05
C ARG A 93 17.43 16.07 -6.76
N HIS A 94 17.00 15.51 -5.64
CA HIS A 94 17.08 16.17 -4.34
C HIS A 94 18.53 16.44 -3.91
N VAL A 95 19.42 15.46 -4.06
CA VAL A 95 20.84 15.59 -3.72
C VAL A 95 21.58 16.49 -4.70
N GLY A 96 21.22 16.47 -5.98
CA GLY A 96 21.79 17.36 -7.00
C GLY A 96 21.41 18.84 -6.82
N GLY A 97 20.31 19.12 -6.12
CA GLY A 97 19.83 20.48 -5.89
C GLY A 97 19.24 21.15 -7.13
N GLU A 98 18.95 22.45 -7.04
CA GLU A 98 18.34 23.23 -8.12
C GLU A 98 19.30 23.52 -9.28
N SER A 99 20.61 23.52 -9.02
CA SER A 99 21.67 23.75 -10.00
C SER A 99 22.69 22.61 -9.94
N PRO A 100 22.35 21.42 -10.45
CA PRO A 100 23.22 20.26 -10.39
C PRO A 100 24.49 20.47 -11.23
N SER A 101 25.61 19.96 -10.72
CA SER A 101 26.84 19.89 -11.53
C SER A 101 26.63 18.99 -12.75
N GLU A 102 27.46 19.14 -13.78
CA GLU A 102 27.38 18.35 -15.01
C GLU A 102 27.35 16.82 -14.76
N ARG A 103 28.14 16.36 -13.79
CA ARG A 103 28.14 14.95 -13.35
C ARG A 103 26.80 14.52 -12.78
N TRP A 104 26.17 15.36 -11.95
CA TRP A 104 24.85 15.08 -11.38
C TRP A 104 23.76 15.12 -12.45
N SER A 105 23.79 16.10 -13.34
CA SER A 105 22.87 16.18 -14.50
C SER A 105 22.93 14.92 -15.36
N THR A 106 24.15 14.43 -15.64
CA THR A 106 24.36 13.19 -16.39
C THR A 106 23.81 11.96 -15.65
N ALA A 107 24.08 11.86 -14.34
CA ALA A 107 23.57 10.75 -13.53
C ALA A 107 22.05 10.74 -13.42
N ILE A 108 21.42 11.91 -13.25
CA ILE A 108 19.96 12.07 -13.22
C ILE A 108 19.34 11.62 -14.54
N ALA A 109 19.88 12.09 -15.68
CA ALA A 109 19.39 11.70 -17.00
C ALA A 109 19.47 10.18 -17.22
N TRP A 110 20.56 9.55 -16.80
CA TRP A 110 20.69 8.09 -16.88
C TRP A 110 19.67 7.34 -16.01
N LEU A 111 19.44 7.80 -14.77
CA LEU A 111 18.45 7.21 -13.87
C LEU A 111 17.03 7.35 -14.40
N GLU A 112 16.71 8.49 -15.03
CA GLU A 112 15.43 8.74 -15.69
C GLU A 112 15.21 7.79 -16.86
N ALA A 113 16.17 7.70 -17.78
CA ALA A 113 16.09 6.77 -18.91
C ALA A 113 15.92 5.31 -18.44
N ARG A 114 16.65 4.92 -17.39
CA ARG A 114 16.50 3.59 -16.78
C ARG A 114 15.12 3.38 -16.17
N ARG A 115 14.61 4.34 -15.40
CA ARG A 115 13.28 4.29 -14.78
C ARG A 115 12.20 4.11 -15.84
N ASP A 116 12.29 4.87 -16.92
CA ASP A 116 11.29 4.89 -17.99
C ASP A 116 11.33 3.58 -18.78
N ALA A 117 12.52 3.10 -19.16
CA ALA A 117 12.68 1.80 -19.81
C ALA A 117 12.14 0.63 -18.97
N MET A 118 12.28 0.69 -17.63
CA MET A 118 11.71 -0.32 -16.74
C MET A 118 10.19 -0.28 -16.69
N LEU A 119 9.60 0.92 -16.74
CA LEU A 119 8.15 1.09 -16.85
C LEU A 119 7.64 0.56 -18.19
N ASP A 120 8.28 0.92 -19.29
CA ASP A 120 7.91 0.47 -20.64
C ASP A 120 7.95 -1.05 -20.75
N GLU A 121 9.02 -1.68 -20.24
CA GLU A 121 9.12 -3.14 -20.24
C GLU A 121 8.02 -3.79 -19.37
N ALA A 122 7.67 -3.18 -18.24
CA ALA A 122 6.58 -3.67 -17.39
C ALA A 122 5.22 -3.54 -18.08
N LEU A 123 4.98 -2.43 -18.79
CA LEU A 123 3.75 -2.20 -19.56
C LEU A 123 3.69 -3.07 -20.81
N ARG A 124 4.80 -3.35 -21.47
CA ARG A 124 4.85 -4.29 -22.60
C ARG A 124 4.44 -5.71 -22.17
N LYS A 125 4.86 -6.15 -20.98
CA LYS A 125 4.49 -7.46 -20.40
C LYS A 125 3.06 -7.51 -19.86
N ASP A 126 2.56 -6.38 -19.39
CA ASP A 126 1.26 -6.23 -18.75
C ASP A 126 0.63 -4.88 -19.13
N PRO A 127 0.08 -4.77 -20.36
CA PRO A 127 -0.45 -3.51 -20.87
C PRO A 127 -1.49 -2.90 -19.93
N GLY A 128 -1.28 -1.61 -19.60
CA GLY A 128 -2.13 -0.89 -18.64
C GLY A 128 -2.23 -1.56 -17.27
N PHE A 129 -1.25 -2.39 -16.90
CA PHE A 129 -1.25 -3.26 -15.73
C PHE A 129 -2.51 -4.15 -15.62
N GLY A 130 -3.09 -4.57 -16.74
CA GLY A 130 -4.36 -5.29 -16.79
C GLY A 130 -4.40 -6.55 -15.92
N LYS A 131 -3.36 -7.40 -15.98
CA LYS A 131 -3.28 -8.63 -15.16
C LYS A 131 -3.16 -8.30 -13.67
N ARG A 132 -2.38 -7.29 -13.30
CA ARG A 132 -2.27 -6.84 -11.90
C ARG A 132 -3.59 -6.24 -11.39
N ARG A 133 -4.28 -5.46 -12.22
CA ARG A 133 -5.60 -4.90 -11.91
C ARG A 133 -6.65 -6.00 -11.72
N GLN A 134 -6.66 -7.02 -12.59
CA GLN A 134 -7.56 -8.17 -12.43
C GLN A 134 -7.33 -8.90 -11.10
N ARG A 135 -6.07 -9.17 -10.75
CA ARG A 135 -5.71 -9.77 -9.45
C ARG A 135 -6.14 -8.91 -8.27
N LEU A 136 -5.94 -7.60 -8.37
CA LEU A 136 -6.35 -6.66 -7.34
C LEU A 136 -7.88 -6.59 -7.19
N ALA A 137 -8.62 -6.67 -8.29
CA ALA A 137 -10.09 -6.73 -8.26
C ALA A 137 -10.58 -8.01 -7.58
N ALA A 138 -9.97 -9.15 -7.90
CA ALA A 138 -10.27 -10.42 -7.23
C ALA A 138 -9.97 -10.38 -5.72
N ILE A 139 -8.83 -9.79 -5.33
CA ILE A 139 -8.49 -9.56 -3.92
C ILE A 139 -9.50 -8.61 -3.25
N GLY A 140 -9.91 -7.53 -3.93
CA GLY A 140 -10.91 -6.60 -3.43
C GLY A 140 -12.27 -7.26 -3.20
N ALA A 141 -12.70 -8.15 -4.10
CA ALA A 141 -13.90 -8.96 -3.94
C ALA A 141 -13.78 -9.89 -2.73
N ALA A 142 -12.63 -10.57 -2.56
CA ALA A 142 -12.38 -11.41 -1.40
C ALA A 142 -12.39 -10.63 -0.07
N ILE A 143 -11.85 -9.39 -0.06
CA ILE A 143 -11.91 -8.50 1.10
C ILE A 143 -13.35 -8.11 1.41
N THR A 144 -14.16 -7.82 0.39
CA THR A 144 -15.58 -7.45 0.56
C THR A 144 -16.41 -8.60 1.14
N ALA A 145 -16.04 -9.84 0.80
CA ALA A 145 -16.72 -11.05 1.27
C ALA A 145 -16.30 -11.52 2.68
N LEU A 146 -15.38 -10.82 3.34
CA LEU A 146 -15.03 -11.12 4.74
C LEU A 146 -16.24 -10.89 5.67
N PRO A 147 -16.33 -11.60 6.80
CA PRO A 147 -17.45 -11.49 7.74
C PRO A 147 -17.36 -10.20 8.58
N TRP A 148 -17.43 -9.04 7.92
CA TRP A 148 -17.29 -7.71 8.54
C TRP A 148 -18.32 -7.45 9.62
N ASP A 149 -19.53 -7.96 9.45
CA ASP A 149 -20.65 -7.89 10.40
C ASP A 149 -20.35 -8.57 11.74
N THR A 150 -19.42 -9.54 11.75
CA THR A 150 -18.97 -10.23 12.97
C THR A 150 -17.86 -9.50 13.73
N VAL A 151 -17.32 -8.41 13.16
CA VAL A 151 -16.25 -7.62 13.79
C VAL A 151 -16.86 -6.67 14.80
N GLU A 152 -16.46 -6.81 16.06
CA GLU A 152 -16.94 -5.96 17.14
C GLU A 152 -15.90 -4.91 17.54
N ARG A 153 -16.34 -3.88 18.25
CA ARG A 153 -15.45 -2.83 18.79
C ARG A 153 -14.26 -3.41 19.59
N PRO A 154 -14.46 -4.38 20.50
CA PRO A 154 -13.34 -4.96 21.24
C PRO A 154 -12.30 -5.67 20.36
N ASP A 155 -12.70 -6.20 19.19
CA ASP A 155 -11.77 -6.82 18.25
C ASP A 155 -10.78 -5.78 17.69
N ILE A 156 -11.32 -4.62 17.32
CA ILE A 156 -10.57 -3.49 16.75
C ILE A 156 -9.65 -2.88 17.80
N GLU A 157 -10.16 -2.65 19.02
CA GLU A 157 -9.36 -2.12 20.13
C GLU A 157 -8.22 -3.06 20.50
N ARG A 158 -8.47 -4.38 20.56
CA ARG A 158 -7.41 -5.38 20.76
C ARG A 158 -6.40 -5.36 19.61
N ALA A 159 -6.84 -5.22 18.37
CA ALA A 159 -5.94 -5.14 17.22
C ALA A 159 -5.04 -3.89 17.25
N LEU A 160 -5.61 -2.72 17.59
CA LEU A 160 -4.86 -1.48 17.78
C LEU A 160 -3.84 -1.60 18.92
N ALA A 161 -4.27 -2.06 20.09
CA ALA A 161 -3.38 -2.27 21.24
C ALA A 161 -2.27 -3.30 20.95
N ARG A 162 -2.55 -4.33 20.13
CA ARG A 162 -1.50 -5.25 19.63
C ARG A 162 -0.52 -4.52 18.72
N SER A 163 -1.01 -3.67 17.81
CA SER A 163 -0.16 -2.92 16.89
C SER A 163 0.76 -1.94 17.63
N GLU A 164 0.22 -1.16 18.56
CA GLU A 164 0.97 -0.21 19.39
C GLU A 164 2.06 -0.91 20.20
N ARG A 165 1.72 -2.04 20.86
CA ARG A 165 2.72 -2.84 21.59
C ARG A 165 3.84 -3.35 20.69
N ARG A 166 3.55 -3.75 19.45
CA ARG A 166 4.58 -4.18 18.49
C ARG A 166 5.52 -3.03 18.12
N VAL A 167 4.96 -1.86 17.84
CA VAL A 167 5.75 -0.65 17.50
C VAL A 167 6.60 -0.22 18.70
N ALA A 168 6.03 -0.17 19.90
CA ALA A 168 6.77 0.17 21.12
C ALA A 168 7.93 -0.82 21.38
N LYS A 169 7.69 -2.13 21.20
CA LYS A 169 8.73 -3.15 21.32
C LYS A 169 9.82 -3.01 20.26
N ALA A 170 9.45 -2.70 19.01
CA ALA A 170 10.42 -2.46 17.94
C ALA A 170 11.25 -1.19 18.22
N GLY A 171 10.60 -0.12 18.70
CA GLY A 171 11.25 1.12 19.09
C GLY A 171 12.23 0.93 20.25
N GLY A 172 11.85 0.18 21.28
CA GLY A 172 12.77 -0.18 22.37
C GLY A 172 14.03 -0.90 21.86
N LYS A 173 13.87 -1.85 20.94
CA LYS A 173 15.01 -2.54 20.31
C LYS A 173 15.88 -1.63 19.46
N ALA A 174 15.28 -0.73 18.69
CA ALA A 174 16.00 0.24 17.88
C ALA A 174 16.79 1.24 18.75
N ALA A 175 16.21 1.68 19.88
CA ALA A 175 16.86 2.57 20.82
C ALA A 175 18.04 1.89 21.56
N THR A 176 17.90 0.63 21.97
CA THR A 176 18.99 -0.11 22.61
C THR A 176 20.09 -0.51 21.62
N GLN A 177 19.71 -0.87 20.39
CA GLN A 177 20.65 -1.34 19.37
C GLN A 177 20.18 -0.90 17.97
N ALA A 178 20.75 0.22 17.50
CA ALA A 178 20.40 0.85 16.22
C ALA A 178 20.99 0.13 15.00
N THR A 179 20.82 -1.20 14.91
CA THR A 179 21.14 -1.95 13.69
C THR A 179 20.17 -1.58 12.58
N THR A 180 20.60 -1.69 11.32
CA THR A 180 19.73 -1.53 10.15
C THR A 180 18.46 -2.39 10.25
N GLY A 181 18.60 -3.63 10.74
CA GLY A 181 17.46 -4.54 10.92
C GLY A 181 16.47 -4.09 11.99
N ASN A 182 16.94 -3.49 13.09
CA ASN A 182 16.08 -2.97 14.14
C ASN A 182 15.41 -1.65 13.72
N LEU A 183 16.16 -0.75 13.08
CA LEU A 183 15.64 0.51 12.53
C LEU A 183 14.60 0.26 11.43
N HIS A 184 14.79 -0.75 10.58
CA HIS A 184 13.80 -1.11 9.55
C HIS A 184 12.52 -1.74 10.13
N ARG A 185 12.59 -2.35 11.32
CA ARG A 185 11.45 -3.01 11.96
C ARG A 185 10.57 -2.05 12.77
N TRP A 186 11.18 -1.01 13.34
CA TRP A 186 10.49 0.05 14.07
C TRP A 186 9.76 0.99 13.10
#